data_AF-A0A7V9C7J5-F1
#
_entry.id   AF-A0A7V9C7J5-F1
#
_cell.length_a   1.000
_cell.length_b   1.000
_cell.length_c   1.000
_cell.angle_alpha   90.00
_cell.angle_beta   90.00
_cell.angle_gamma   90.00
#
_symmetry.space_group_name_H-M   'P 1'
#
loop_
_entity.id
_entity.type
_entity.pdbx_description
1 polymer ?
#
loop_
_entity_poly.entity_id
_entity_poly.type
_entity_poly.pdbx_seq_one_letter_code
_entity_poly.pdbx_strand_id
1 'polypeptide(L)'
;MNTNQTQKQALSRNLQQTRRQRQAMSHAAGRNVLSHLLVVFSFLLVFVLASSFSCARRQPVQETVTTDARSTQVNSTPVTLARPPQLPARDADVEAAGDFIAAAVTHLRKHRNTAALASLSGAKAAAARAIRNNPQKKTLCDRLHESLKNIETAESTIERGKPDDAVRQLSRIDDALDHISQLD
;
A
#
# COMPACT_ATOMS: atom_id res chain seq x y z
N MET A 1 -54.13 20.44 -53.00
CA MET A 1 -53.87 20.61 -51.55
C MET A 1 -53.68 19.25 -50.91
N ASN A 2 -52.44 18.76 -50.67
CA ASN A 2 -52.21 17.70 -49.65
C ASN A 2 -50.73 17.39 -49.29
N THR A 3 -49.74 18.09 -49.83
CA THR A 3 -48.31 17.76 -49.56
C THR A 3 -47.83 18.24 -48.18
N ASN A 4 -48.44 19.30 -47.67
CA ASN A 4 -48.06 19.94 -46.39
C ASN A 4 -48.50 19.12 -45.16
N GLN A 5 -49.60 18.37 -45.25
CA GLN A 5 -50.06 17.50 -44.16
C GLN A 5 -49.18 16.27 -44.00
N THR A 6 -48.74 15.67 -45.11
CA THR A 6 -47.87 14.50 -45.11
C THR A 6 -46.50 14.81 -44.49
N GLN A 7 -45.94 15.98 -44.78
CA GLN A 7 -44.67 16.42 -44.18
C GLN A 7 -44.78 16.64 -42.66
N LYS A 8 -45.88 17.26 -42.18
CA LYS A 8 -46.10 17.44 -40.73
C LYS A 8 -46.27 16.12 -39.99
N GLN A 9 -46.92 15.14 -40.61
CA GLN A 9 -47.06 13.80 -40.03
C GLN A 9 -45.71 13.05 -39.98
N ALA A 10 -44.89 13.13 -41.03
CA ALA A 10 -43.57 12.51 -41.04
C ALA A 10 -42.64 13.11 -39.97
N LEU A 11 -42.66 14.44 -39.82
CA LEU A 11 -41.84 15.13 -38.81
C LEU A 11 -42.25 14.74 -37.38
N SER A 12 -43.56 14.69 -37.11
CA SER A 12 -44.08 14.29 -35.80
C SER A 12 -43.68 12.87 -35.41
N ARG A 13 -43.69 11.93 -36.37
CA ARG A 13 -43.26 10.54 -36.14
C ARG A 13 -41.77 10.45 -35.79
N ASN A 14 -40.93 11.21 -36.49
CA ASN A 14 -39.48 11.17 -36.29
C ASN A 14 -39.08 11.77 -34.91
N LEU A 15 -39.73 12.86 -34.51
CA LEU A 15 -39.55 13.45 -33.18
C LEU A 15 -40.00 12.51 -32.06
N GLN A 16 -41.11 11.79 -32.26
CA GLN A 16 -41.61 10.84 -31.27
C GLN A 16 -40.69 9.61 -31.13
N GLN A 17 -40.11 9.12 -32.23
CA GLN A 17 -39.09 8.07 -32.19
C GLN A 17 -37.84 8.51 -31.46
N THR A 18 -37.35 9.73 -31.73
CA THR A 18 -36.18 10.28 -31.05
C THR A 18 -36.41 10.42 -29.53
N ARG A 19 -37.61 10.85 -29.12
CA ARG A 19 -37.97 10.92 -27.69
C ARG A 19 -38.00 9.54 -27.03
N ARG A 20 -38.55 8.53 -27.70
CA ARG A 20 -38.57 7.15 -27.19
C ARG A 20 -37.17 6.56 -27.06
N GLN A 21 -36.28 6.83 -28.02
CA GLN A 21 -34.88 6.39 -27.94
C GLN A 21 -34.12 7.03 -26.77
N ARG A 22 -34.35 8.33 -26.52
CA ARG A 22 -33.74 9.00 -25.35
C ARG A 22 -34.23 8.43 -24.02
N GLN A 23 -35.51 8.11 -23.90
CA GLN A 23 -36.07 7.49 -22.69
C GLN A 23 -35.56 6.05 -22.48
N ALA A 24 -35.37 5.27 -23.55
CA ALA A 24 -34.79 3.93 -23.44
C ALA A 24 -33.33 3.96 -22.97
N MET A 25 -32.53 4.93 -23.43
CA MET A 25 -31.13 5.08 -23.03
C MET A 25 -30.97 5.53 -21.57
N SER A 26 -31.87 6.35 -21.02
CA SER A 26 -31.79 6.78 -19.62
C SER A 26 -32.03 5.63 -18.61
N HIS A 27 -32.85 4.64 -18.96
CA HIS A 27 -33.10 3.50 -18.08
C HIS A 27 -31.97 2.44 -18.10
N ALA A 28 -31.21 2.34 -19.19
CA ALA A 28 -30.07 1.41 -19.28
C ALA A 28 -28.83 1.93 -18.53
N ALA A 29 -28.60 3.24 -18.51
CA ALA A 29 -27.44 3.83 -17.85
C ALA A 29 -27.54 3.80 -16.30
N GLY A 30 -28.74 3.97 -15.74
CA GLY A 30 -28.94 4.03 -14.28
C GLY A 30 -28.68 2.70 -13.55
N ARG A 31 -28.95 1.55 -14.19
CA ARG A 31 -28.76 0.22 -13.58
C ARG A 31 -27.27 -0.16 -13.45
N ASN A 32 -26.45 0.24 -14.41
CA ASN A 32 -25.03 -0.11 -14.40
C ASN A 32 -24.27 0.71 -13.34
N VAL A 33 -24.60 1.99 -13.18
CA VAL A 33 -23.96 2.86 -12.18
C VAL A 33 -24.26 2.39 -10.75
N LEU A 34 -25.51 2.00 -10.47
CA LEU A 34 -25.88 1.49 -9.14
C LEU A 34 -25.16 0.17 -8.81
N SER A 35 -25.02 -0.72 -9.80
CA SER A 35 -24.29 -1.99 -9.64
C SER A 35 -22.80 -1.77 -9.37
N HIS A 36 -22.16 -0.82 -10.07
CA HIS A 36 -20.74 -0.52 -9.84
C HIS A 36 -20.50 0.10 -8.47
N LEU A 37 -21.40 0.99 -8.01
CA LEU A 37 -21.31 1.58 -6.68
C LEU A 37 -21.44 0.53 -5.56
N LEU A 38 -22.34 -0.44 -5.72
CA LEU A 38 -22.49 -1.54 -4.74
C LEU A 38 -21.25 -2.45 -4.69
N VAL A 39 -20.64 -2.75 -5.84
CA VAL A 39 -19.42 -3.56 -5.90
C VAL A 39 -18.25 -2.82 -5.23
N VAL A 40 -18.04 -1.54 -5.56
CA VAL A 40 -16.97 -0.73 -4.96
C VAL A 40 -17.16 -0.60 -3.45
N PHE A 41 -18.39 -0.37 -2.99
CA PHE A 41 -18.71 -0.28 -1.56
C PHE A 41 -18.44 -1.61 -0.83
N SER A 42 -18.78 -2.75 -1.45
CA SER A 42 -18.51 -4.08 -0.90
C SER A 42 -17.01 -4.34 -0.75
N PHE A 43 -16.20 -4.03 -1.77
CA PHE A 43 -14.74 -4.16 -1.69
C PHE A 43 -14.14 -3.26 -0.61
N LEU A 44 -14.65 -2.04 -0.46
CA LEU A 44 -14.17 -1.08 0.55
C LEU A 44 -14.53 -1.55 1.97
N LEU A 45 -15.73 -2.12 2.17
CA LEU A 45 -16.16 -2.70 3.44
C LEU A 45 -15.27 -3.88 3.85
N VAL A 46 -14.98 -4.80 2.92
CA VAL A 46 -14.10 -5.96 3.17
C VAL A 46 -12.67 -5.51 3.50
N PHE A 47 -12.15 -4.48 2.84
CA PHE A 47 -10.82 -3.93 3.13
C PHE A 47 -10.72 -3.32 4.54
N VAL A 48 -11.75 -2.58 4.98
CA VAL A 48 -11.81 -2.00 6.34
C VAL A 48 -11.94 -3.09 7.41
N LEU A 49 -12.74 -4.14 7.14
CA LEU A 49 -12.84 -5.30 8.04
C LEU A 49 -11.51 -6.06 8.14
N ALA A 50 -10.83 -6.31 7.02
CA ALA A 50 -9.55 -7.04 7.01
C ALA A 50 -8.42 -6.30 7.73
N SER A 51 -8.38 -4.97 7.63
CA SER A 51 -7.39 -4.13 8.34
C SER A 51 -7.65 -4.07 9.85
N SER A 52 -8.90 -4.16 10.29
CA SER A 52 -9.26 -4.19 11.72
C SER A 52 -8.87 -5.49 12.43
N PHE A 53 -8.79 -6.62 11.72
CA PHE A 53 -8.39 -7.91 12.30
C PHE A 53 -6.87 -8.10 12.46
N SER A 54 -6.04 -7.25 11.84
CA SER A 54 -4.58 -7.41 11.89
C SER A 54 -3.94 -6.89 13.20
N CYS A 55 -4.66 -6.14 14.04
CA CYS A 55 -4.11 -5.62 15.31
C CYS A 55 -4.24 -6.57 16.52
N ALA A 56 -4.95 -7.70 16.43
CA ALA A 56 -5.35 -8.47 17.62
C ALA A 56 -4.57 -9.78 17.89
N ARG A 57 -3.49 -10.09 17.16
CA ARG A 57 -2.70 -11.32 17.39
C ARG A 57 -1.19 -11.09 17.44
N ARG A 58 -0.73 -10.31 18.42
CA ARG A 58 0.61 -10.51 18.97
C ARG A 58 0.49 -11.43 20.18
N GLN A 59 0.54 -12.75 19.95
CA GLN A 59 0.81 -13.67 21.04
C GLN A 59 2.27 -13.45 21.48
N PRO A 60 2.55 -13.20 22.77
CA PRO A 60 3.92 -13.13 23.24
C PRO A 60 4.58 -14.49 23.00
N VAL A 61 5.68 -14.51 22.25
CA VAL A 61 6.50 -15.70 22.04
C VAL A 61 7.04 -16.12 23.41
N GLN A 62 6.53 -17.24 23.93
CA GLN A 62 7.12 -17.90 25.09
C GLN A 62 8.23 -18.82 24.57
N GLU A 63 9.47 -18.33 24.63
CA GLU A 63 10.63 -19.18 24.37
C GLU A 63 10.80 -20.14 25.55
N THR A 64 10.58 -21.43 25.31
CA THR A 64 10.85 -22.46 26.32
C THR A 64 12.32 -22.84 26.23
N VAL A 65 13.14 -22.29 27.13
CA VAL A 65 14.55 -22.68 27.27
C VAL A 65 14.62 -23.99 28.06
N THR A 66 14.80 -25.10 27.36
CA THR A 66 15.09 -26.39 27.99
C THR A 66 16.49 -26.34 28.59
N THR A 67 16.57 -26.06 29.90
CA THR A 67 17.82 -26.15 30.64
C THR A 67 17.88 -27.52 31.30
N ASP A 68 18.97 -28.26 31.05
CA ASP A 68 19.15 -29.64 31.50
C ASP A 68 18.84 -29.82 32.99
N ALA A 69 18.09 -30.88 33.30
CA ALA A 69 17.65 -31.24 34.63
C ALA A 69 18.83 -31.74 35.47
N ARG A 70 19.64 -30.82 36.01
CA ARG A 70 20.52 -31.13 37.14
C ARG A 70 20.50 -30.01 38.18
N SER A 71 19.46 -30.07 39.00
CA SER A 71 19.49 -29.80 40.44
C SER A 71 20.25 -28.55 40.90
N THR A 72 19.55 -27.44 41.01
CA THR A 72 19.43 -26.72 42.29
C THR A 72 18.22 -25.80 42.21
N GLN A 73 17.33 -25.91 43.20
CA GLN A 73 16.11 -25.14 43.33
C GLN A 73 16.46 -23.65 43.56
N VAL A 74 16.71 -22.93 42.48
CA VAL A 74 16.82 -21.47 42.50
C VAL A 74 15.40 -20.93 42.36
N ASN A 75 14.96 -20.23 43.40
CA ASN A 75 13.70 -19.51 43.45
C ASN A 75 13.64 -18.54 42.25
N SER A 76 12.94 -18.91 41.19
CA SER A 76 12.78 -18.08 39.99
C SER A 76 11.77 -16.98 40.29
N THR A 77 12.21 -15.97 41.04
CA THR A 77 11.52 -14.68 41.04
C THR A 77 11.59 -14.14 39.61
N PRO A 78 10.44 -13.85 38.96
CA PRO A 78 10.45 -13.20 37.66
C PRO A 78 11.21 -11.89 37.81
N VAL A 79 12.31 -11.75 37.06
CA VAL A 79 12.98 -10.46 36.91
C VAL A 79 12.05 -9.62 36.05
N THR A 80 11.08 -8.98 36.69
CA THR A 80 10.31 -7.90 36.08
C THR A 80 11.32 -6.81 35.75
N LEU A 81 11.67 -6.68 34.47
CA LEU A 81 12.43 -5.54 33.99
C LEU A 81 11.64 -4.28 34.41
N ALA A 82 12.14 -3.59 35.45
CA ALA A 82 11.47 -2.46 36.09
C ALA A 82 11.25 -1.27 35.13
N ARG A 83 11.85 -1.33 33.94
CA ARG A 83 11.69 -0.37 32.86
C ARG A 83 11.52 -1.13 31.55
N PRO A 84 10.40 -0.95 30.83
CA PRO A 84 10.29 -1.48 29.47
C PRO A 84 11.42 -0.85 28.63
N PRO A 85 12.02 -1.59 27.67
CA PRO A 85 13.03 -1.02 26.79
C PRO A 85 12.44 0.21 26.10
N GLN A 86 13.02 1.38 26.38
CA GLN A 86 12.68 2.61 25.67
C GLN A 86 13.35 2.51 24.30
N LEU A 87 12.61 1.94 23.35
CA LEU A 87 12.95 2.05 21.93
C LEU A 87 12.75 3.51 21.52
N PRO A 88 13.63 4.08 20.69
CA PRO A 88 13.42 5.41 20.14
C PRO A 88 12.07 5.43 19.40
N ALA A 89 11.37 6.55 19.47
CA ALA A 89 10.10 6.72 18.77
C ALA A 89 10.37 6.73 17.26
N ARG A 90 10.13 5.59 16.60
CA ARG A 90 10.33 5.47 15.15
C ARG A 90 9.19 6.15 14.41
N ASP A 91 9.54 6.83 13.33
CA ASP A 91 8.58 7.41 12.41
C ASP A 91 7.88 6.31 11.61
N ALA A 92 6.55 6.22 11.74
CA ALA A 92 5.75 5.17 11.11
C ALA A 92 5.80 5.21 9.57
N ASP A 93 5.97 6.38 8.96
CA ASP A 93 6.12 6.50 7.50
C ASP A 93 7.52 6.04 7.04
N VAL A 94 8.56 6.21 7.88
CA VAL A 94 9.90 5.66 7.62
C VAL A 94 9.88 4.13 7.74
N GLU A 95 9.24 3.58 8.77
CA GLU A 95 9.07 2.13 8.92
C GLU A 95 8.29 1.54 7.73
N ALA A 96 7.18 2.18 7.35
CA ALA A 96 6.41 1.75 6.19
C ALA A 96 7.23 1.78 4.89
N ALA A 97 8.13 2.75 4.73
CA ALA A 97 9.01 2.79 3.57
C ALA A 97 9.95 1.57 3.52
N GLY A 98 10.54 1.19 4.67
CA GLY A 98 11.34 -0.03 4.81
C GLY A 98 10.54 -1.30 4.50
N ASP A 99 9.34 -1.45 5.09
CA ASP A 99 8.45 -2.58 4.84
C ASP A 99 8.13 -2.78 3.35
N PHE A 100 7.86 -1.67 2.63
CA PHE A 100 7.63 -1.71 1.20
C PHE A 100 8.88 -2.09 0.39
N ILE A 101 10.07 -1.66 0.81
CA ILE A 101 11.34 -2.08 0.18
C ILE A 101 11.60 -3.57 0.40
N ALA A 102 11.42 -4.07 1.62
CA ALA A 102 11.54 -5.49 1.95
C ALA A 102 10.54 -6.35 1.15
N ALA A 103 9.30 -5.85 0.98
CA ALA A 103 8.29 -6.48 0.13
C ALA A 103 8.73 -6.50 -1.35
N ALA A 104 9.28 -5.39 -1.87
CA ALA A 104 9.79 -5.32 -3.23
C ALA A 104 10.91 -6.35 -3.47
N VAL A 105 11.87 -6.46 -2.55
CA VAL A 105 12.94 -7.48 -2.59
C VAL A 105 12.34 -8.89 -2.63
N THR A 106 11.35 -9.17 -1.77
CA THR A 106 10.65 -10.46 -1.74
C THR A 106 9.95 -10.76 -3.06
N HIS A 107 9.34 -9.76 -3.70
CA HIS A 107 8.70 -9.91 -5.00
C HIS A 107 9.70 -10.15 -6.13
N LEU A 108 10.83 -9.45 -6.15
CA LEU A 108 11.89 -9.65 -7.14
C LEU A 108 12.50 -11.06 -7.05
N ARG A 109 12.76 -11.55 -5.84
CA ARG A 109 13.22 -12.94 -5.61
C ARG A 109 12.23 -13.99 -6.10
N LYS A 110 10.95 -13.63 -6.22
CA LYS A 110 9.87 -14.48 -6.77
C LYS A 110 9.59 -14.20 -8.25
N HIS A 111 10.46 -13.43 -8.93
CA HIS A 111 10.30 -12.99 -10.32
C HIS A 111 9.00 -12.23 -10.61
N ARG A 112 8.46 -11.52 -9.61
CA ARG A 112 7.22 -10.73 -9.72
C ARG A 112 7.53 -9.24 -9.89
N ASN A 113 8.07 -8.87 -11.04
CA ASN A 113 8.55 -7.50 -11.30
C ASN A 113 7.46 -6.44 -11.15
N THR A 114 6.23 -6.71 -11.61
CA THR A 114 5.11 -5.77 -11.49
C THR A 114 4.71 -5.51 -10.03
N ALA A 115 4.68 -6.57 -9.22
CA ALA A 115 4.40 -6.44 -7.78
C ALA A 115 5.55 -5.70 -7.06
N ALA A 116 6.80 -5.96 -7.45
CA ALA A 116 7.95 -5.24 -6.91
C ALA A 116 7.86 -3.73 -7.20
N LEU A 117 7.55 -3.34 -8.44
CA LEU A 117 7.36 -1.94 -8.81
C LEU A 117 6.20 -1.29 -8.05
N ALA A 118 5.10 -2.02 -7.84
CA ALA A 118 3.99 -1.53 -7.02
C ALA A 118 4.41 -1.28 -5.56
N SER A 119 5.20 -2.18 -4.97
CA SER A 119 5.78 -1.98 -3.64
C SER A 119 6.73 -0.78 -3.59
N LEU A 120 7.58 -0.58 -4.61
CA LEU A 120 8.47 0.59 -4.67
C LEU A 120 7.69 1.91 -4.79
N SER A 121 6.55 1.92 -5.49
CA SER A 121 5.63 3.06 -5.47
C SER A 121 5.12 3.36 -4.06
N GLY A 122 4.77 2.32 -3.29
CA GLY A 122 4.40 2.44 -1.88
C GLY A 122 5.52 3.01 -1.02
N ALA A 123 6.76 2.53 -1.20
CA ALA A 123 7.94 3.03 -0.50
C ALA A 123 8.17 4.53 -0.77
N LYS A 124 8.09 4.96 -2.04
CA LYS A 124 8.22 6.38 -2.41
C LYS A 124 7.14 7.24 -1.76
N ALA A 125 5.89 6.77 -1.75
CA ALA A 125 4.79 7.51 -1.13
C ALA A 125 4.97 7.65 0.40
N ALA A 126 5.46 6.61 1.08
CA ALA A 126 5.76 6.62 2.51
C ALA A 126 6.93 7.56 2.83
N ALA A 127 8.06 7.43 2.13
CA ALA A 127 9.20 8.33 2.30
C ALA A 127 8.84 9.81 2.04
N ALA A 128 8.01 10.09 1.03
CA ALA A 128 7.52 11.43 0.77
C ALA A 128 6.61 11.97 1.89
N ARG A 129 5.81 11.11 2.54
CA ARG A 129 5.03 11.50 3.73
C ARG A 129 5.95 11.79 4.92
N ALA A 130 6.93 10.93 5.19
CA ALA A 130 7.91 11.12 6.25
C ALA A 130 8.65 12.48 6.11
N ILE A 131 9.09 12.84 4.90
CA ILE A 131 9.70 14.15 4.62
C ILE A 131 8.74 15.30 4.95
N ARG A 132 7.48 15.21 4.52
CA ARG A 132 6.49 16.26 4.76
C ARG A 132 6.12 16.40 6.24
N ASN A 133 6.10 15.29 6.98
CA ASN A 133 5.72 15.25 8.38
C ASN A 133 6.87 15.70 9.31
N ASN A 134 8.12 15.67 8.82
CA ASN A 134 9.31 16.00 9.62
C ASN A 134 10.19 17.10 8.98
N PRO A 135 9.63 18.26 8.60
CA PRO A 135 10.39 19.28 7.85
C PRO A 135 11.58 19.84 8.64
N GLN A 136 11.56 19.74 9.97
CA GLN A 136 12.62 20.24 10.86
C GLN A 136 13.78 19.24 11.01
N LYS A 137 13.60 17.96 10.66
CA LYS A 137 14.64 16.93 10.77
C LYS A 137 15.47 16.88 9.49
N LYS A 138 16.33 17.89 9.29
CA LYS A 138 17.11 18.05 8.04
C LYS A 138 17.88 16.79 7.63
N THR A 139 18.61 16.16 8.55
CA THR A 139 19.38 14.94 8.28
C THR A 139 18.51 13.77 7.85
N LEU A 140 17.33 13.60 8.48
CA LEU A 140 16.35 12.60 8.07
C LEU A 140 15.85 12.89 6.65
N CYS A 141 15.45 14.12 6.38
CA CYS A 141 14.96 14.54 5.07
C CYS A 141 16.01 14.33 3.96
N ASP A 142 17.27 14.71 4.20
CA ASP A 142 18.35 14.56 3.22
C ASP A 142 18.56 13.08 2.85
N ARG A 143 18.56 12.20 3.84
CA ARG A 143 18.72 10.76 3.62
C ARG A 143 17.50 10.09 3.00
N LEU A 144 16.29 10.56 3.31
CA LEU A 144 15.07 10.10 2.64
C LEU A 144 15.04 10.53 1.16
N HIS A 145 15.51 11.73 0.83
CA HIS A 145 15.67 12.15 -0.57
C HIS A 145 16.70 11.29 -1.31
N GLU A 146 17.83 10.97 -0.67
CA GLU A 146 18.81 10.04 -1.24
C GLU A 146 18.20 8.66 -1.48
N SER A 147 17.43 8.16 -0.52
CA SER A 147 16.72 6.87 -0.64
C SER A 147 15.72 6.87 -1.80
N LEU A 148 14.96 7.96 -1.99
CA LEU A 148 14.05 8.12 -3.13
C LEU A 148 14.79 8.01 -4.48
N LYS A 149 15.92 8.70 -4.63
CA LYS A 149 16.75 8.62 -5.84
C LYS A 149 17.30 7.21 -6.09
N ASN A 150 17.68 6.51 -5.02
CA ASN A 150 18.18 5.15 -5.11
C ASN A 150 17.05 4.17 -5.48
N ILE A 151 15.82 4.38 -4.99
CA ILE A 151 14.63 3.61 -5.40
C ILE A 151 14.36 3.80 -6.90
N GLU A 152 14.42 5.02 -7.43
CA GLU A 152 14.23 5.28 -8.88
C GLU A 152 15.29 4.56 -9.72
N THR A 153 16.54 4.52 -9.23
CA THR A 153 17.63 3.77 -9.88
C THR A 153 17.35 2.27 -9.88
N ALA A 154 16.79 1.73 -8.79
CA ALA A 154 16.38 0.34 -8.71
C ALA A 154 15.21 0.03 -9.64
N GLU A 155 14.19 0.89 -9.71
CA GLU A 155 13.06 0.78 -10.67
C GLU A 155 13.58 0.68 -12.11
N SER A 156 14.45 1.59 -12.53
CA SER A 156 15.07 1.55 -13.87
C SER A 156 15.89 0.27 -14.09
N THR A 157 16.50 -0.29 -13.04
CA THR A 157 17.26 -1.55 -13.13
C THR A 157 16.33 -2.75 -13.31
N ILE A 158 15.16 -2.76 -12.65
CA ILE A 158 14.11 -3.76 -12.84
C ILE A 158 13.55 -3.69 -14.27
N GLU A 159 13.24 -2.48 -14.75
CA GLU A 159 12.69 -2.25 -16.09
C GLU A 159 13.67 -2.68 -17.21
N ARG A 160 14.98 -2.55 -16.97
CA ARG A 160 16.03 -3.05 -17.86
C ARG A 160 16.25 -4.56 -17.80
N GLY A 161 15.42 -5.30 -17.05
CA GLY A 161 15.49 -6.75 -16.95
C GLY A 161 16.64 -7.26 -16.08
N LYS A 162 17.13 -6.46 -15.13
CA LYS A 162 18.21 -6.84 -14.20
C LYS A 162 17.72 -6.95 -12.74
N PRO A 163 16.77 -7.85 -12.43
CA PRO A 163 16.16 -7.92 -11.10
C PRO A 163 17.14 -8.25 -9.97
N ASP A 164 18.19 -9.03 -10.24
CA ASP A 164 19.19 -9.38 -9.22
C ASP A 164 20.08 -8.19 -8.83
N ASP A 165 20.40 -7.33 -9.78
CA ASP A 165 21.08 -6.05 -9.51
C ASP A 165 20.18 -5.13 -8.68
N ALA A 166 18.89 -5.07 -9.02
CA ALA A 166 17.92 -4.30 -8.26
C ALA A 166 17.75 -4.81 -6.82
N VAL A 167 17.76 -6.13 -6.59
CA VAL A 167 17.75 -6.69 -5.23
C VAL A 167 18.95 -6.21 -4.42
N ARG A 168 20.16 -6.26 -4.99
CA ARG A 168 21.37 -5.75 -4.31
C ARG A 168 21.29 -4.26 -4.00
N GLN A 169 20.73 -3.47 -4.91
CA GLN A 169 20.51 -2.03 -4.70
C GLN A 169 19.51 -1.79 -3.57
N LEU A 170 18.35 -2.46 -3.60
CA LEU A 170 17.29 -2.30 -2.62
C LEU A 170 17.72 -2.74 -1.21
N SER A 171 18.48 -3.83 -1.06
CA SER A 171 19.00 -4.23 0.26
C SER A 171 19.90 -3.17 0.88
N ARG A 172 20.71 -2.45 0.08
CA ARG A 172 21.54 -1.35 0.61
C ARG A 172 20.70 -0.14 1.06
N ILE A 173 19.57 0.10 0.40
CA ILE A 173 18.64 1.17 0.78
C ILE A 173 17.95 0.80 2.10
N ASP A 174 17.56 -0.45 2.27
CA ASP A 174 16.96 -0.99 3.49
C ASP A 174 17.89 -0.83 4.69
N ASP A 175 19.15 -1.26 4.55
CA ASP A 175 20.19 -1.07 5.58
C ASP A 175 20.38 0.42 5.93
N ALA A 176 20.39 1.29 4.91
CA ALA A 176 20.53 2.72 5.13
C ALA A 176 19.33 3.33 5.87
N LEU A 177 18.10 2.86 5.61
CA LEU A 177 16.88 3.27 6.31
C LEU A 177 16.86 2.79 7.76
N ASP A 178 17.31 1.57 8.03
CA ASP A 178 17.42 1.05 9.40
C ASP A 178 18.37 1.88 10.27
N HIS A 179 19.45 2.40 9.69
CA HIS A 179 20.35 3.33 10.38
C HIS A 179 19.76 4.72 10.58
N ILE A 180 18.81 5.15 9.74
CA ILE A 180 18.11 6.43 9.87
C ILE A 180 17.13 6.40 11.04
N SER A 181 16.43 5.28 11.23
CA SER A 181 15.49 5.08 12.34
C SER A 181 16.16 5.04 13.73
N GLN A 182 17.49 5.14 13.80
CA GLN A 182 18.28 5.16 15.05
C GLN A 182 18.82 6.54 15.41
N LEU A 183 18.60 7.57 14.58
CA LEU A 183 19.21 8.91 14.72
C LEU A 183 18.34 9.93 15.48
N ASP A 184 17.27 9.49 16.17
CA ASP A 184 16.49 10.30 17.11
C ASP A 184 16.90 10.06 18.57
#